data_AF-F6SGS4-F1
#
_entry.id   AF-F6SGS4-F1
#
_cell.length_a   1.000
_cell.length_b   1.000
_cell.length_c   1.000
_cell.angle_alpha   90.00
_cell.angle_beta   90.00
_cell.angle_gamma   90.00
#
_symmetry.space_group_name_H-M   'P 1'
#
loop_
_entity.id
_entity.type
_entity.pdbx_description
1 polymer ?
#
loop_
_entity_poly.entity_id
_entity_poly.type
_entity_poly.pdbx_seq_one_letter_code
_entity_poly.pdbx_strand_id
1 'polypeptide(L)'
;MVARTTGSRDKQSYIGSVRAKTTCDLLQAVLSGSDCSLPASTGAAGSAILNINSDNTVSYKVALVGISSRVTSISLLGDYRKKRTRVVADLTPQFVNGKAQGRLENLNGKEIHLLLSNRVRVAVETEQSNSGELGGHVTSLLYGGHQARYKGLPIPLAGSLVRPPVFTGAAGHVWLELNEECHLYYEIVVSGLSKERDTTLAAHLHGLAEIAETETGHKQLLKGFYGKE
;
A
#
# COMPACT_ATOMS: atom_id res chain seq x y z
N MET A 1 12.81 -14.10 17.52
CA MET A 1 11.80 -15.13 17.85
C MET A 1 12.51 -16.48 17.98
N VAL A 2 12.16 -17.31 18.97
CA VAL A 2 12.78 -18.64 19.16
C VAL A 2 11.71 -19.70 18.92
N ALA A 3 11.94 -20.63 17.99
CA ALA A 3 11.05 -21.77 17.77
C ALA A 3 11.54 -22.99 18.56
N ARG A 4 10.57 -23.75 19.08
CA ARG A 4 10.80 -25.03 19.73
C ARG A 4 9.80 -26.04 19.19
N THR A 5 10.30 -27.13 18.62
CA THR A 5 9.46 -28.25 18.15
C THR A 5 9.84 -29.51 18.91
N THR A 6 8.84 -30.24 19.41
CA THR A 6 9.02 -31.56 20.05
C THR A 6 8.53 -32.65 19.11
N GLY A 7 9.43 -33.50 18.60
CA GLY A 7 9.07 -34.66 17.78
C GLY A 7 8.31 -35.72 18.58
N SER A 8 7.25 -36.27 18.01
CA SER A 8 6.35 -37.23 18.69
C SER A 8 6.88 -38.68 18.76
N ARG A 9 8.05 -38.99 18.23
CA ARG A 9 8.59 -40.38 18.27
C ARG A 9 10.09 -40.49 18.52
N ASP A 10 10.85 -39.42 18.31
CA ASP A 10 12.24 -39.29 18.77
C ASP A 10 12.38 -37.96 19.51
N LYS A 11 13.03 -37.99 20.69
CA LYS A 11 13.24 -36.85 21.60
C LYS A 11 14.23 -35.79 21.05
N GLN A 12 14.15 -35.46 19.77
CA GLN A 12 14.90 -34.35 19.20
C GLN A 12 14.10 -33.05 19.36
N SER A 13 14.65 -32.15 20.17
CA SER A 13 14.15 -30.77 20.27
C SER A 13 15.04 -29.87 19.42
N TYR A 14 14.44 -29.22 18.42
CA TYR A 14 15.13 -28.16 17.68
C TYR A 14 14.88 -26.84 18.39
N ILE A 15 15.96 -26.12 18.72
CA ILE A 15 15.91 -24.78 19.27
C ILE A 15 16.73 -23.91 18.31
N GLY A 16 16.07 -22.89 17.75
CA GLY A 16 16.72 -21.99 16.80
C GLY A 16 16.03 -20.65 16.73
N SER A 17 16.76 -19.64 16.27
CA SER A 17 16.20 -18.33 15.97
C SER A 17 15.39 -18.38 14.68
N VAL A 18 14.11 -18.00 14.76
CA VAL A 18 13.27 -17.79 13.58
C VAL A 18 13.33 -16.32 13.20
N ARG A 19 13.54 -16.07 11.90
CA ARG A 19 13.47 -14.75 11.28
C ARG A 19 12.43 -14.76 10.18
N ALA A 20 11.86 -13.60 9.89
CA ALA A 20 11.00 -13.44 8.73
C ALA A 20 11.78 -13.74 7.44
N LYS A 21 11.11 -14.34 6.45
CA LYS A 21 11.70 -14.54 5.13
C LYS A 21 11.99 -13.17 4.53
N THR A 22 13.27 -12.86 4.31
CA THR A 22 13.66 -11.67 3.55
C THR A 22 13.33 -11.91 2.09
N THR A 23 12.41 -11.13 1.53
CA THR A 23 12.00 -11.19 0.12
C THR A 23 12.34 -9.87 -0.55
N CYS A 24 12.56 -9.89 -1.87
CA CYS A 24 12.61 -8.67 -2.66
C CYS A 24 11.21 -8.07 -2.87
N ASP A 25 10.14 -8.79 -2.53
CA ASP A 25 8.78 -8.30 -2.70
C ASP A 25 8.51 -7.05 -1.87
N LEU A 26 7.75 -6.12 -2.46
CA LEU A 26 7.30 -4.91 -1.78
C LEU A 26 5.90 -5.14 -1.20
N LEU A 27 5.75 -5.00 0.11
CA LEU A 27 4.42 -4.95 0.71
C LEU A 27 3.85 -3.55 0.54
N GLN A 28 2.69 -3.44 -0.10
CA GLN A 28 2.04 -2.16 -0.37
C GLN A 28 0.52 -2.23 -0.20
N ALA A 29 -0.09 -1.07 0.00
CA ALA A 29 -1.53 -0.92 -0.13
C ALA A 29 -1.88 0.39 -0.85
N VAL A 30 -2.83 0.32 -1.78
CA VAL A 30 -3.58 1.48 -2.27
C VAL A 30 -4.72 1.74 -1.29
N LEU A 31 -4.81 2.97 -0.77
CA LEU A 31 -5.88 3.35 0.15
C LEU A 31 -6.97 4.06 -0.64
N SER A 32 -8.16 3.44 -0.68
CA SER A 32 -9.31 3.86 -1.46
C SER A 32 -10.52 4.08 -0.56
N GLY A 33 -11.45 4.93 -1.00
CA GLY A 33 -12.73 5.08 -0.31
C GLY A 33 -13.63 3.85 -0.47
N SER A 34 -13.42 3.04 -1.51
CA SER A 34 -14.18 1.80 -1.75
C SER A 34 -13.81 0.68 -0.79
N ASP A 35 -12.57 0.61 -0.34
CA ASP A 35 -12.05 -0.48 0.51
C ASP A 35 -12.17 -0.18 2.02
N CYS A 36 -13.07 0.74 2.36
CA CYS A 36 -13.49 1.02 3.72
C CYS A 36 -14.54 0.03 4.22
N SER A 37 -14.72 -0.06 5.53
CA SER A 37 -15.81 -0.84 6.14
C SER A 37 -17.17 -0.38 5.64
N LEU A 38 -17.32 0.94 5.42
CA LEU A 38 -18.42 1.55 4.71
C LEU A 38 -17.84 2.28 3.49
N PRO A 39 -18.07 1.77 2.26
CA PRO A 39 -17.56 2.39 1.05
C PRO A 39 -18.00 3.85 0.93
N ALA A 40 -17.05 4.75 0.67
CA ALA A 40 -17.26 6.18 0.55
C ALA A 40 -16.69 6.71 -0.77
N SER A 41 -17.36 7.70 -1.35
CA SER A 41 -16.89 8.38 -2.57
C SER A 41 -16.27 9.73 -2.21
N THR A 42 -15.09 9.69 -1.58
CA THR A 42 -14.42 10.88 -1.03
C THR A 42 -13.58 11.61 -2.07
N GLY A 43 -13.17 10.92 -3.15
CA GLY A 43 -12.16 11.41 -4.08
C GLY A 43 -10.75 11.48 -3.49
N ALA A 44 -10.58 11.17 -2.20
CA ALA A 44 -9.28 11.09 -1.54
C ALA A 44 -8.58 9.77 -1.90
N ALA A 45 -7.27 9.74 -1.73
CA ALA A 45 -6.47 8.54 -1.95
C ALA A 45 -5.31 8.49 -0.96
N GLY A 46 -4.80 7.28 -0.76
CA GLY A 46 -3.56 7.10 -0.01
C GLY A 46 -2.72 5.96 -0.53
N SER A 47 -1.51 5.86 0.00
CA SER A 47 -0.55 4.84 -0.33
C SER A 47 0.18 4.41 0.91
N ALA A 48 0.35 3.11 1.09
CA ALA A 48 1.17 2.55 2.14
C ALA A 48 2.24 1.63 1.54
N ILE A 49 3.46 1.72 2.07
CA ILE A 49 4.53 0.75 1.88
C ILE A 49 4.94 0.22 3.23
N LEU A 50 5.14 -1.10 3.31
CA LEU A 50 5.71 -1.79 4.46
C LEU A 50 6.94 -2.59 4.00
N ASN A 51 7.99 -2.57 4.81
CA ASN A 51 9.19 -3.35 4.55
C ASN A 51 9.59 -4.11 5.82
N ILE A 52 9.79 -5.41 5.68
CA ILE A 52 10.27 -6.26 6.79
C ILE A 52 11.79 -6.23 6.77
N ASN A 53 12.39 -5.66 7.80
CA ASN A 53 13.83 -5.52 7.94
C ASN A 53 14.47 -6.84 8.42
N SER A 54 15.78 -6.97 8.23
CA SER A 54 16.57 -8.15 8.61
C SER A 54 16.63 -8.43 10.12
N ASP A 55 16.27 -7.42 10.94
CA ASP A 55 16.16 -7.49 12.39
C ASP A 55 14.73 -7.81 12.89
N ASN A 56 13.82 -8.21 11.98
CA ASN A 56 12.40 -8.50 12.21
C ASN A 56 11.52 -7.30 12.58
N THR A 57 12.02 -6.09 12.44
CA THR A 57 11.14 -4.91 12.54
C THR A 57 10.47 -4.62 11.20
N VAL A 58 9.38 -3.85 11.24
CA VAL A 58 8.68 -3.43 10.02
C VAL A 58 8.74 -1.92 9.89
N SER A 59 9.44 -1.44 8.87
CA SER A 59 9.41 -0.04 8.47
C SER A 59 8.15 0.22 7.68
N TYR A 60 7.45 1.32 7.96
CA TYR A 60 6.26 1.71 7.22
C TYR A 60 6.34 3.16 6.76
N LYS A 61 5.68 3.43 5.64
CA LYS A 61 5.43 4.76 5.12
C LYS A 61 4.00 4.80 4.60
N VAL A 62 3.26 5.84 4.97
CA VAL A 62 1.89 6.10 4.53
C VAL A 62 1.82 7.54 4.05
N ALA A 63 1.17 7.77 2.91
CA ALA A 63 0.84 9.10 2.40
C ALA A 63 -0.65 9.18 2.09
N LEU A 64 -1.28 10.27 2.51
CA LEU A 64 -2.69 10.56 2.29
C LEU A 64 -2.82 11.87 1.52
N VAL A 65 -3.74 11.92 0.57
CA VAL A 65 -4.00 13.10 -0.26
C VAL A 65 -5.49 13.26 -0.48
N GLY A 66 -5.97 14.50 -0.54
CA GLY A 66 -7.37 14.79 -0.81
C GLY A 66 -8.32 14.58 0.37
N ILE A 67 -7.79 14.29 1.56
CA ILE A 67 -8.57 14.14 2.79
C ILE A 67 -9.26 15.47 3.12
N SER A 68 -10.58 15.44 3.34
CA SER A 68 -11.40 16.64 3.55
C SER A 68 -11.49 17.12 5.00
N SER A 69 -11.14 16.28 5.97
CA SER A 69 -11.22 16.59 7.40
C SER A 69 -10.01 16.07 8.20
N ARG A 70 -9.90 16.41 9.48
CA ARG A 70 -8.72 15.99 10.27
C ARG A 70 -8.68 14.47 10.42
N VAL A 71 -7.51 13.89 10.17
CA VAL A 71 -7.25 12.46 10.43
C VAL A 71 -7.22 12.21 11.93
N THR A 72 -8.06 11.30 12.39
CA THR A 72 -8.20 10.91 13.80
C THR A 72 -7.49 9.61 14.11
N SER A 73 -7.38 8.70 13.11
CA SER A 73 -6.75 7.40 13.28
C SER A 73 -6.15 6.89 11.97
N ILE A 74 -4.96 6.31 12.05
CA ILE A 74 -4.34 5.47 11.01
C ILE A 74 -3.91 4.17 11.68
N SER A 75 -4.55 3.06 11.33
CA SER A 75 -4.30 1.77 11.98
C SER A 75 -3.99 0.65 10.99
N LEU A 76 -3.10 -0.25 11.40
CA LEU A 76 -2.93 -1.56 10.78
C LEU A 76 -3.87 -2.54 11.48
N LEU A 77 -4.77 -3.16 10.72
CA LEU A 77 -5.76 -4.09 11.21
C LEU A 77 -5.48 -5.48 10.64
N GLY A 78 -5.26 -6.45 11.51
CA GLY A 78 -4.95 -7.83 11.15
C GLY A 78 -6.15 -8.76 11.31
N ASP A 79 -6.41 -9.58 10.30
CA ASP A 79 -7.48 -10.56 10.31
C ASP A 79 -7.00 -11.90 10.85
N TYR A 80 -7.19 -12.15 12.14
CA TYR A 80 -6.78 -13.39 12.78
C TYR A 80 -7.74 -14.55 12.44
N ARG A 81 -9.03 -14.27 12.32
CA ARG A 81 -10.11 -15.20 11.90
C ARG A 81 -11.14 -14.43 11.07
N LYS A 82 -12.00 -15.13 10.30
CA LYS A 82 -13.02 -14.53 9.41
C LYS A 82 -13.94 -13.45 10.04
N LYS A 83 -14.00 -13.36 11.39
CA LYS A 83 -14.78 -12.34 12.13
C LYS A 83 -14.02 -11.69 13.29
N ARG A 84 -12.68 -11.80 13.33
CA ARG A 84 -11.86 -11.23 14.41
C ARG A 84 -10.70 -10.46 13.82
N THR A 85 -10.98 -9.21 13.48
CA THR A 85 -9.99 -8.20 13.13
C THR A 85 -9.49 -7.53 14.41
N ARG A 86 -8.19 -7.26 14.50
CA ARG A 86 -7.57 -6.58 15.65
C ARG A 86 -6.54 -5.56 15.17
N VAL A 87 -6.34 -4.50 15.96
CA VAL A 87 -5.26 -3.55 15.73
C VAL A 87 -3.92 -4.26 15.93
N VAL A 88 -3.11 -4.26 14.88
CA VAL A 88 -1.71 -4.73 14.85
C VAL A 88 -0.79 -3.59 15.28
N ALA A 89 -1.05 -2.37 14.78
CA ALA A 89 -0.30 -1.18 15.15
C ALA A 89 -1.14 0.09 14.92
N ASP A 90 -0.92 1.09 15.76
CA ASP A 90 -1.40 2.45 15.56
C ASP A 90 -0.27 3.32 14.96
N LEU A 91 -0.54 3.91 13.81
CA LEU A 91 0.40 4.74 13.05
C LEU A 91 0.10 6.25 13.22
N THR A 92 -1.02 6.58 13.85
CA THR A 92 -1.48 7.96 14.08
C THR A 92 -0.44 8.85 14.74
N PRO A 93 0.33 8.40 15.76
CA PRO A 93 1.31 9.25 16.43
C PRO A 93 2.42 9.78 15.51
N GLN A 94 2.69 9.11 14.39
CA GLN A 94 3.71 9.51 13.42
C GLN A 94 3.14 10.31 12.24
N PHE A 95 1.84 10.62 12.26
CA PHE A 95 1.18 11.32 11.17
C PHE A 95 1.39 12.83 11.25
N VAL A 96 2.14 13.37 10.28
CA VAL A 96 2.45 14.79 10.15
C VAL A 96 2.40 15.19 8.68
N ASN A 97 1.73 16.30 8.37
CA ASN A 97 1.68 16.89 7.01
C ASN A 97 1.27 15.89 5.91
N GLY A 98 0.23 15.09 6.16
CA GLY A 98 -0.29 14.14 5.17
C GLY A 98 0.52 12.84 5.04
N LYS A 99 1.53 12.63 5.88
CA LYS A 99 2.37 11.42 5.84
C LYS A 99 2.56 10.84 7.24
N ALA A 100 2.60 9.51 7.34
CA ALA A 100 3.05 8.81 8.54
C ALA A 100 4.22 7.89 8.17
N GLN A 101 5.32 7.98 8.92
CA GLN A 101 6.48 7.13 8.69
C GLN A 101 7.08 6.72 10.03
N GLY A 102 7.45 5.44 10.13
CA GLY A 102 8.06 4.94 11.35
C GLY A 102 8.49 3.49 11.23
N ARG A 103 8.76 2.89 12.38
CA ARG A 103 9.23 1.52 12.51
C ARG A 103 8.47 0.82 13.63
N LEU A 104 8.06 -0.41 13.37
CA LEU A 104 7.35 -1.29 14.30
C LEU A 104 8.34 -2.32 14.83
N GLU A 105 8.69 -2.21 16.11
CA GLU A 105 9.77 -3.01 16.71
C GLU A 105 9.28 -4.27 17.43
N ASN A 106 8.01 -4.30 17.82
CA ASN A 106 7.45 -5.34 18.70
C ASN A 106 6.46 -6.27 18.01
N LEU A 107 6.56 -6.44 16.70
CA LEU A 107 5.67 -7.35 15.97
C LEU A 107 6.02 -8.80 16.30
N ASN A 108 5.02 -9.55 16.76
CA ASN A 108 5.16 -10.98 16.98
C ASN A 108 5.08 -11.73 15.64
N GLY A 109 5.47 -13.01 15.65
CA GLY A 109 5.55 -13.83 14.45
C GLY A 109 4.18 -14.11 13.82
N LYS A 110 3.09 -14.02 14.59
CA LYS A 110 1.73 -14.11 14.04
C LYS A 110 1.39 -12.85 13.25
N GLU A 111 1.75 -11.67 13.76
CA GLU A 111 1.53 -10.39 13.08
C GLU A 111 2.36 -10.27 11.80
N ILE A 112 3.63 -10.67 11.85
CA ILE A 112 4.49 -10.77 10.67
C ILE A 112 3.89 -11.74 9.65
N HIS A 113 3.37 -12.88 10.11
CA HIS A 113 2.70 -13.83 9.22
C HIS A 113 1.41 -13.24 8.60
N LEU A 114 0.63 -12.45 9.35
CA LEU A 114 -0.55 -11.76 8.79
C LEU A 114 -0.15 -10.78 7.68
N LEU A 115 0.92 -10.03 7.87
CA LEU A 115 1.46 -9.12 6.83
C LEU A 115 1.85 -9.89 5.57
N LEU A 116 2.62 -10.97 5.73
CA LEU A 116 3.10 -11.81 4.62
C LEU A 116 2.00 -12.64 3.93
N SER A 117 0.83 -12.78 4.56
CA SER A 117 -0.31 -13.55 4.01
C SER A 117 -1.42 -12.67 3.44
N ASN A 118 -1.16 -11.38 3.24
CA ASN A 118 -2.13 -10.38 2.76
C ASN A 118 -3.38 -10.28 3.65
N ARG A 119 -3.22 -10.51 4.97
CA ARG A 119 -4.31 -10.48 5.97
C ARG A 119 -4.22 -9.27 6.89
N VAL A 120 -3.56 -8.21 6.43
CA VAL A 120 -3.50 -6.92 7.10
C VAL A 120 -4.10 -5.88 6.18
N ARG A 121 -4.92 -5.01 6.73
CA ARG A 121 -5.45 -3.83 6.05
C ARG A 121 -4.99 -2.56 6.77
N VAL A 122 -4.77 -1.51 6.02
CA VAL A 122 -4.60 -0.15 6.55
C VAL A 122 -5.99 0.50 6.58
N ALA A 123 -6.33 1.15 7.68
CA ALA A 123 -7.57 1.90 7.83
C ALA A 123 -7.27 3.32 8.30
N VAL A 124 -7.95 4.28 7.69
CA VAL A 124 -7.84 5.71 8.00
C VAL A 124 -9.21 6.20 8.38
N GLU A 125 -9.32 6.84 9.54
CA GLU A 125 -10.54 7.48 10.02
C GLU A 125 -10.29 8.98 10.19
N THR A 126 -11.36 9.75 10.04
CA THR A 126 -11.33 11.21 10.12
C THR A 126 -12.51 11.73 10.93
N GLU A 127 -12.47 12.99 11.34
CA GLU A 127 -13.54 13.62 12.14
C GLU A 127 -14.92 13.50 11.47
N GLN A 128 -14.98 13.54 10.14
CA GLN A 128 -16.23 13.41 9.38
C GLN A 128 -16.56 11.95 8.99
N SER A 129 -15.60 11.03 9.07
CA SER A 129 -15.80 9.61 8.77
C SER A 129 -15.14 8.71 9.81
N ASN A 130 -15.80 8.59 10.97
CA ASN A 130 -15.38 7.70 12.06
C ASN A 130 -15.50 6.20 11.69
N SER A 131 -16.26 5.87 10.64
CA SER A 131 -16.39 4.49 10.14
C SER A 131 -15.32 4.09 9.12
N GLY A 132 -14.39 4.99 8.81
CA GLY A 132 -13.32 4.83 7.83
C GLY A 132 -13.53 5.73 6.61
N GLU A 133 -12.57 6.61 6.34
CA GLU A 133 -12.52 7.43 5.12
C GLU A 133 -11.76 6.72 3.99
N LEU A 134 -10.62 6.10 4.32
CA LEU A 134 -9.83 5.30 3.38
C LEU A 134 -9.46 3.94 3.98
N GLY A 135 -9.40 2.92 3.12
CA GLY A 135 -8.97 1.58 3.48
C GLY A 135 -8.17 0.93 2.37
N GLY A 136 -7.37 -0.08 2.70
CA GLY A 136 -6.64 -0.84 1.68
C GLY A 136 -5.98 -2.08 2.25
N HIS A 137 -6.00 -3.19 1.51
CA HIS A 137 -5.32 -4.41 1.91
C HIS A 137 -3.83 -4.33 1.58
N VAL A 138 -3.00 -4.75 2.54
CA VAL A 138 -1.58 -4.93 2.31
C VAL A 138 -1.38 -6.16 1.44
N THR A 139 -0.77 -5.97 0.29
CA THR A 139 -0.49 -7.01 -0.70
C THR A 139 0.98 -7.02 -1.06
N SER A 140 1.49 -8.19 -1.43
CA SER A 140 2.85 -8.36 -1.90
C SER A 140 2.93 -8.11 -3.40
N LEU A 141 3.75 -7.13 -3.81
CA LEU A 141 4.16 -6.95 -5.20
C LEU A 141 5.48 -7.68 -5.44
N LEU A 142 5.41 -8.74 -6.26
CA LEU A 142 6.58 -9.52 -6.66
C LEU A 142 7.59 -8.64 -7.39
N TYR A 143 8.88 -8.89 -7.14
CA TYR A 143 9.95 -8.15 -7.81
C TYR A 143 9.83 -8.27 -9.34
N GLY A 144 9.72 -7.12 -10.00
CA GLY A 144 9.54 -7.02 -11.45
C GLY A 144 10.77 -6.53 -12.22
N GLY A 145 11.97 -6.54 -11.62
CA GLY A 145 13.19 -6.07 -12.27
C GLY A 145 13.48 -4.57 -12.16
N HIS A 146 12.48 -3.75 -11.80
CA HIS A 146 12.62 -2.29 -11.73
C HIS A 146 12.86 -1.77 -10.31
N GLN A 147 13.66 -0.70 -10.19
CA GLN A 147 14.09 -0.16 -8.91
C GLN A 147 13.24 1.01 -8.39
N ALA A 148 12.38 1.61 -9.21
CA ALA A 148 11.49 2.72 -8.84
C ALA A 148 10.77 2.50 -7.49
N ARG A 149 10.33 1.27 -7.25
CA ARG A 149 9.64 0.82 -6.03
C ARG A 149 10.42 1.02 -4.74
N TYR A 150 11.75 1.00 -4.80
CA TYR A 150 12.63 1.08 -3.63
C TYR A 150 13.14 2.51 -3.35
N LYS A 151 12.89 3.46 -4.26
CA LYS A 151 13.35 4.85 -4.12
C LYS A 151 12.47 5.69 -3.17
N GLY A 152 11.21 5.33 -2.99
CA GLY A 152 10.31 6.12 -2.15
C GLY A 152 8.87 5.62 -2.09
N LEU A 153 8.00 6.46 -1.50
CA LEU A 153 6.55 6.28 -1.56
C LEU A 153 6.05 6.49 -2.99
N PRO A 154 5.09 5.69 -3.49
CA PRO A 154 4.44 5.97 -4.75
C PRO A 154 3.61 7.24 -4.63
N ILE A 155 3.32 7.85 -5.77
CA ILE A 155 2.49 9.05 -5.86
C ILE A 155 1.02 8.61 -5.79
N PRO A 156 0.24 9.03 -4.80
CA PRO A 156 -1.19 8.72 -4.73
C PRO A 156 -1.94 9.38 -5.88
N LEU A 157 -2.82 8.62 -6.53
CA LEU A 157 -3.73 9.04 -7.58
C LEU A 157 -5.12 9.20 -6.97
N ALA A 158 -5.54 10.45 -6.73
CA ALA A 158 -6.81 10.79 -6.10
C ALA A 158 -7.72 11.53 -7.07
N GLY A 159 -9.02 11.23 -7.06
CA GLY A 159 -10.02 11.94 -7.85
C GLY A 159 -10.12 13.43 -7.47
N SER A 160 -9.80 13.80 -6.23
CA SER A 160 -9.75 15.19 -5.79
C SER A 160 -8.63 16.01 -6.45
N LEU A 161 -7.63 15.34 -7.05
CA LEU A 161 -6.49 15.99 -7.72
C LEU A 161 -6.73 16.23 -9.21
N VAL A 162 -7.82 15.70 -9.79
CA VAL A 162 -8.16 15.97 -11.18
C VAL A 162 -8.98 17.26 -11.30
N ARG A 163 -9.06 17.81 -12.52
CA ARG A 163 -9.84 19.01 -12.82
C ARG A 163 -10.88 18.73 -13.92
N PRO A 164 -12.19 18.87 -13.65
CA PRO A 164 -12.79 19.17 -12.33
C PRO A 164 -12.57 18.00 -11.33
N PRO A 165 -12.57 18.27 -10.00
CA PRO A 165 -12.44 17.21 -9.00
C PRO A 165 -13.53 16.15 -9.13
N VAL A 166 -13.15 14.88 -8.98
CA VAL A 166 -14.07 13.73 -9.07
C VAL A 166 -14.15 13.04 -7.71
N PHE A 167 -15.33 13.06 -7.12
CA PHE A 167 -15.64 12.34 -5.88
C PHE A 167 -15.97 10.88 -6.20
N THR A 168 -14.94 10.05 -6.25
CA THR A 168 -15.02 8.60 -6.49
C THR A 168 -14.49 7.83 -5.30
N GLY A 169 -14.93 6.58 -5.13
CA GLY A 169 -14.32 5.64 -4.18
C GLY A 169 -13.04 5.00 -4.71
N ALA A 170 -12.79 5.12 -6.01
CA ALA A 170 -11.60 4.60 -6.66
C ALA A 170 -10.35 5.43 -6.29
N ALA A 171 -9.23 4.74 -6.13
CA ALA A 171 -7.93 5.36 -5.89
C ALA A 171 -6.85 4.55 -6.59
N GLY A 172 -5.67 5.15 -6.73
CA GLY A 172 -4.49 4.43 -7.18
C GLY A 172 -3.23 4.99 -6.58
N HIS A 173 -2.11 4.38 -6.93
CA HIS A 173 -0.81 5.00 -6.79
C HIS A 173 0.12 4.57 -7.91
N VAL A 174 1.17 5.35 -8.13
CA VAL A 174 2.11 5.12 -9.23
C VAL A 174 3.55 5.28 -8.78
N TRP A 175 4.40 4.38 -9.25
CA TRP A 175 5.85 4.59 -9.33
C TRP A 175 6.21 5.06 -10.72
N LEU A 176 7.05 6.09 -10.81
CA LEU A 176 7.52 6.67 -12.06
C LEU A 176 9.06 6.75 -12.01
N GLU A 177 9.71 6.36 -13.10
CA GLU A 177 11.17 6.43 -13.24
C GLU A 177 11.53 6.71 -14.70
N LEU A 178 12.40 7.68 -14.94
CA LEU A 178 13.03 7.88 -16.24
C LEU A 178 14.34 7.08 -16.27
N ASN A 179 14.54 6.30 -17.32
CA ASN A 179 15.79 5.57 -17.51
C ASN A 179 16.83 6.41 -18.30
N GLU A 180 18.01 5.83 -18.54
CA GLU A 180 19.12 6.50 -19.24
C GLU A 180 18.78 6.82 -20.70
N GLU A 181 17.91 6.03 -21.32
CA GLU A 181 17.38 6.25 -22.68
C GLU A 181 16.18 7.22 -22.73
N CYS A 182 15.88 7.94 -21.64
CA CYS A 182 14.74 8.86 -21.52
C CYS A 182 13.36 8.22 -21.68
N HIS A 183 13.24 6.91 -21.52
CA HIS A 183 11.97 6.21 -21.42
C HIS A 183 11.39 6.34 -20.02
N LEU A 184 10.11 6.71 -19.93
CA LEU A 184 9.37 6.73 -18.68
C LEU A 184 8.84 5.32 -18.38
N TYR A 185 9.46 4.66 -17.40
CA TYR A 185 8.88 3.50 -16.75
C TYR A 185 7.83 3.94 -15.74
N TYR A 186 6.69 3.28 -15.77
CA TYR A 186 5.65 3.47 -14.78
C TYR A 186 5.06 2.15 -14.34
N GLU A 187 4.60 2.14 -13.10
CA GLU A 187 3.84 1.05 -12.55
C GLU A 187 2.72 1.61 -11.70
N ILE A 188 1.49 1.30 -12.10
CA ILE A 188 0.28 1.81 -11.48
C ILE A 188 -0.40 0.64 -10.79
N VAL A 189 -0.85 0.88 -9.55
CA VAL A 189 -1.77 -0.01 -8.84
C VAL A 189 -3.00 0.79 -8.52
N VAL A 190 -4.16 0.21 -8.78
CA VAL A 190 -5.47 0.84 -8.58
C VAL A 190 -6.35 -0.03 -7.71
N SER A 191 -7.29 0.61 -7.03
CA SER A 191 -8.37 -0.05 -6.30
C SER A 191 -9.68 0.72 -6.46
N GLY A 192 -10.80 0.03 -6.22
CA GLY A 192 -12.15 0.63 -6.28
C GLY A 192 -12.71 0.86 -7.68
N LEU A 193 -12.24 0.11 -8.69
CA LEU A 193 -12.66 0.26 -10.09
C LEU A 193 -13.93 -0.52 -10.49
N SER A 194 -14.60 -1.26 -9.60
CA SER A 194 -15.77 -2.08 -9.96
C SER A 194 -17.09 -1.62 -9.30
N LYS A 195 -18.19 -1.73 -10.05
CA LYS A 195 -19.58 -1.57 -9.57
C LYS A 195 -20.16 -2.83 -8.91
N GLU A 196 -19.42 -3.93 -8.89
CA GLU A 196 -19.85 -5.20 -8.29
C GLU A 196 -18.67 -5.83 -7.56
N ARG A 197 -18.98 -6.43 -6.42
CA ARG A 197 -18.11 -6.72 -5.27
C ARG A 197 -16.83 -7.50 -5.60
N ASP A 198 -15.81 -7.25 -4.78
CA ASP A 198 -14.60 -8.05 -4.57
C ASP A 198 -13.71 -8.28 -5.78
N THR A 199 -12.82 -7.32 -6.05
CA THR A 199 -11.39 -7.59 -6.22
C THR A 199 -10.69 -6.24 -6.30
N THR A 200 -9.60 -6.07 -5.55
CA THR A 200 -8.60 -5.05 -5.86
C THR A 200 -8.12 -5.37 -7.28
N LEU A 201 -8.64 -4.65 -8.28
CA LEU A 201 -8.25 -4.83 -9.66
C LEU A 201 -6.90 -4.14 -9.83
N ALA A 202 -5.82 -4.83 -9.44
CA ALA A 202 -4.46 -4.37 -9.67
C ALA A 202 -4.18 -4.41 -11.18
N ALA A 203 -4.63 -3.38 -11.89
CA ALA A 203 -4.30 -3.18 -13.29
C ALA A 203 -2.86 -2.68 -13.37
N HIS A 204 -1.92 -3.59 -13.54
CA HIS A 204 -0.53 -3.28 -13.86
C HIS A 204 -0.48 -2.81 -15.32
N LEU A 205 -0.71 -1.51 -15.55
CA LEU A 205 -0.36 -0.96 -16.86
C LEU A 205 1.17 -0.86 -16.93
N HIS A 206 1.75 -1.79 -17.67
CA HIS A 206 3.09 -1.65 -18.21
C HIS A 206 2.97 -1.05 -19.60
N GLY A 207 3.50 0.14 -19.79
CA GLY A 207 3.55 0.76 -21.11
C GLY A 207 4.73 1.69 -21.24
N LEU A 208 5.02 2.02 -22.49
CA LEU A 208 5.98 3.06 -22.84
C LEU A 208 5.16 4.33 -23.06
N ALA A 209 5.43 5.37 -22.28
CA ALA A 209 4.92 6.68 -22.61
C ALA A 209 5.91 7.34 -23.59
N GLU A 210 5.52 7.44 -24.86
CA GLU A 210 6.27 8.22 -25.85
C GLU A 210 5.99 9.72 -25.63
N ILE A 211 7.06 10.48 -25.40
CA ILE A 211 7.04 11.94 -25.26
C ILE A 211 7.02 12.51 -26.68
N ALA A 212 5.83 12.79 -27.23
CA ALA A 212 5.70 13.42 -28.54
C ALA A 212 5.95 14.94 -28.45
N GLU A 213 6.89 15.43 -29.26
CA GLU A 213 7.31 16.83 -29.29
C GLU A 213 6.17 17.78 -29.69
N THR A 214 5.95 18.81 -28.88
CA THR A 214 5.44 20.09 -29.38
C THR A 214 6.06 21.18 -28.52
N GLU A 215 6.98 21.93 -29.10
CA GLU A 215 7.59 23.12 -28.47
C GLU A 215 6.49 24.18 -28.15
N THR A 216 6.59 25.09 -27.18
CA THR A 216 7.62 25.53 -26.24
C THR A 216 6.96 25.73 -24.87
N GLY A 217 7.44 25.04 -23.82
CA GLY A 217 6.94 25.26 -22.47
C GLY A 217 7.24 24.15 -21.46
N HIS A 218 8.39 23.46 -21.56
CA HIS A 218 9.06 22.56 -20.59
C HIS A 218 8.24 21.58 -19.71
N LYS A 219 6.93 21.43 -19.91
CA LYS A 219 6.04 20.55 -19.14
C LYS A 219 5.01 19.97 -20.09
N GLN A 220 5.18 18.69 -20.41
CA GLN A 220 4.23 17.93 -21.21
C GLN A 220 3.28 17.17 -20.28
N LEU A 221 1.99 17.20 -20.59
CA LEU A 221 0.97 16.42 -19.88
C LEU A 221 0.89 15.03 -20.51
N LEU A 222 1.07 13.98 -19.72
CA LEU A 222 0.89 12.60 -20.15
C LEU A 222 -0.60 12.37 -20.46
N LYS A 223 -0.95 12.24 -21.75
CA LYS A 223 -2.35 12.25 -22.22
C LYS A 223 -3.04 10.88 -22.16
N GLY A 224 -2.29 9.79 -21.99
CA GLY A 224 -2.87 8.45 -21.93
C GLY A 224 -1.82 7.38 -21.68
N PHE A 225 -2.28 6.20 -21.29
CA PHE A 225 -1.48 5.01 -21.09
C PHE A 225 -1.86 3.97 -22.14
N TYR A 226 -0.88 3.43 -22.85
CA TYR A 226 -1.09 2.32 -23.77
C TYR A 226 -0.33 1.10 -23.20
N GLY A 227 -1.06 0.09 -22.76
CA GLY A 227 -0.48 -1.19 -22.36
C GLY A 227 -0.28 -2.10 -23.57
N LYS A 228 0.70 -3.00 -23.50
CA LYS A 228 0.73 -4.19 -24.36
C LYS A 228 0.01 -5.31 -23.62
N GLU A 229 -0.95 -5.95 -24.28
CA GLU A 229 -1.60 -7.20 -23.84
C GLU A 229 -0.58 -8.34 -23.68
#